data_AF-A0A7Y5HCF9-F1
#
_entry.id   AF-A0A7Y5HCF9-F1
#
_cell.length_a   1.000
_cell.length_b   1.000
_cell.length_c   1.000
_cell.angle_alpha   90.00
_cell.angle_beta   90.00
_cell.angle_gamma   90.00
#
_symmetry.space_group_name_H-M   'P 1'
#
loop_
_entity.id
_entity.type
_entity.pdbx_description
1 polymer ?
#
loop_
_entity_poly.entity_id
_entity_poly.type
_entity_poly.pdbx_seq_one_letter_code
_entity_poly.pdbx_strand_id
1 'polypeptide(L)'
;MADTSVTCPKCRRIFSAQAWHAGAQVACPNCGTKMGPSVKLGSGPLPTPDPHPPEVVEALKSRDSSLGRFVLVNIIGNGAMGKVWRGWDTLLRRWVAVKVMTFKTVSMEDLARFRREAKVAAQMEHPNIAPVYDLGESEGRHYIVMKLIEGMTLDRAFFQPGAPADPRDVVAAVRDAARGVGFAHARNAIHRDLKPTNIMLDTGKIVYVMDFGLAKSMHSVGITVAGARLILGTPGYMAPEAATGMVETVDIRSDVFSLGATLYALLTGRLIFSGTAPMDILQHSLKDAIPRVRALRPDLPAPLDEVLARATSRDKAARQHCAARHPGADDA
;
A
#
# COMPACT_ATOMS: atom_id res chain seq x y z
N MET A 1 -23.24 28.29 33.67
CA MET A 1 -22.11 29.21 33.90
C MET A 1 -21.43 29.43 32.56
N ALA A 2 -21.21 30.67 32.14
CA ALA A 2 -20.61 30.93 30.82
C ALA A 2 -19.16 30.42 30.82
N ASP A 3 -18.84 29.49 29.91
CA ASP A 3 -17.47 29.02 29.72
C ASP A 3 -16.60 30.20 29.31
N THR A 4 -15.67 30.56 30.20
CA THR A 4 -14.77 31.68 29.97
C THR A 4 -13.64 31.21 29.06
N SER A 5 -13.47 31.84 27.90
CA SER A 5 -12.45 31.45 26.92
C SER A 5 -11.26 32.41 26.91
N VAL A 6 -10.06 31.87 26.67
CA VAL A 6 -8.82 32.63 26.52
C VAL A 6 -8.25 32.38 25.14
N THR A 7 -7.88 33.45 24.44
CA THR A 7 -7.12 33.37 23.18
C THR A 7 -5.64 33.55 23.46
N CYS A 8 -4.82 32.57 23.09
CA CYS A 8 -3.37 32.68 23.26
C CYS A 8 -2.79 33.73 22.30
N PRO A 9 -2.02 34.74 22.75
CA PRO A 9 -1.43 35.74 21.86
C PRO A 9 -0.34 35.16 20.95
N LYS A 10 0.27 34.03 21.32
CA LYS A 10 1.34 33.38 20.54
C LYS A 10 0.79 32.51 19.41
N CYS A 11 -0.09 31.56 19.72
CA CYS A 11 -0.57 30.57 18.75
C CYS A 11 -2.04 30.80 18.32
N ARG A 12 -2.68 31.86 18.83
CA ARG A 12 -4.09 32.23 18.58
C ARG A 12 -5.13 31.16 18.96
N ARG A 13 -4.73 30.07 19.63
CA ARG A 13 -5.66 29.03 20.09
C ARG A 13 -6.59 29.59 21.16
N ILE A 14 -7.88 29.30 21.01
CA ILE A 14 -8.92 29.58 22.00
C ILE A 14 -9.10 28.33 22.86
N PHE A 15 -9.10 28.48 24.19
CA PHE A 15 -9.23 27.36 25.12
C PHE A 15 -9.94 27.79 26.41
N SER A 16 -10.47 26.82 27.16
CA SER A 16 -11.22 27.08 28.39
C SER A 16 -10.30 27.52 29.51
N ALA A 17 -10.72 28.55 30.25
CA ALA A 17 -10.04 29.05 31.42
C ALA A 17 -10.70 28.53 32.71
N GLN A 18 -11.02 27.23 32.78
CA GLN A 18 -11.73 26.56 33.89
C GLN A 18 -11.14 26.83 35.29
N ALA A 19 -9.87 27.22 35.38
CA ALA A 19 -9.16 27.51 36.64
C ALA A 19 -8.65 28.97 36.73
N TRP A 20 -9.12 29.88 35.87
CA TRP A 20 -8.72 31.28 35.96
C TRP A 20 -9.52 31.99 37.05
N HIS A 21 -8.84 32.32 38.14
CA HIS A 21 -9.31 33.29 39.13
C HIS A 21 -8.53 34.59 38.92
N ALA A 22 -9.18 35.73 39.18
CA ALA A 22 -8.58 37.05 39.04
C ALA A 22 -7.24 37.10 39.81
N GLY A 23 -6.11 37.17 39.07
CA GLY A 23 -4.75 37.17 39.64
C GLY A 23 -3.87 35.98 39.24
N ALA A 24 -4.41 34.89 38.70
CA ALA A 24 -3.65 33.68 38.35
C ALA A 24 -2.98 33.75 36.95
N GLN A 25 -1.77 33.17 36.83
CA GLN A 25 -1.15 32.90 35.53
C GLN A 25 -1.78 31.65 34.88
N VAL A 26 -2.10 31.73 33.59
CA VAL A 26 -2.61 30.59 32.81
C VAL A 26 -1.63 30.21 31.71
N ALA A 27 -1.30 28.92 31.59
CA ALA A 27 -0.44 28.42 30.53
C ALA A 27 -1.29 27.93 29.35
N CYS A 28 -0.92 28.31 28.12
CA CYS A 28 -1.58 27.80 26.93
C CYS A 28 -1.30 26.29 26.79
N PRO A 29 -2.33 25.42 26.72
CA PRO A 29 -2.15 23.97 26.63
C PRO A 29 -1.48 23.51 25.32
N ASN A 30 -1.46 24.38 24.30
CA ASN A 30 -0.87 24.07 22.99
C ASN A 30 0.60 24.44 22.86
N CYS A 31 1.03 25.55 23.47
CA CYS A 31 2.38 26.10 23.23
C CYS A 31 3.13 26.51 24.50
N GLY A 32 2.54 26.28 25.68
CA GLY A 32 3.15 26.55 26.99
C GLY A 32 3.28 28.03 27.35
N THR A 33 2.85 28.96 26.49
CA THR A 33 2.93 30.41 26.78
C THR A 33 2.18 30.73 28.06
N LYS A 34 2.89 31.31 29.04
CA LYS A 34 2.29 31.80 30.29
C LYS A 34 1.68 33.18 30.04
N MET A 35 0.41 33.33 30.37
CA MET A 35 -0.35 34.57 30.26
C MET A 35 -0.62 35.10 31.67
N GLY A 36 -0.34 36.39 31.87
CA GLY A 36 -0.54 37.08 33.14
C GLY A 36 -2.02 37.41 33.43
N PRO A 37 -2.28 38.08 34.56
CA PRO A 37 -3.64 38.38 35.02
C PRO A 37 -4.43 39.34 34.12
N SER A 38 -3.80 40.00 33.15
CA SER A 38 -4.42 40.93 32.22
C SER A 38 -4.91 40.29 30.91
N VAL A 39 -4.97 38.95 30.82
CA VAL A 39 -5.42 38.27 29.60
C VAL A 39 -6.90 38.59 29.35
N LYS A 40 -7.23 39.06 28.14
CA LYS A 40 -8.63 39.34 27.77
C LYS A 40 -9.42 38.03 27.70
N LEU A 41 -10.44 37.94 28.55
CA LEU A 41 -11.40 36.84 28.51
C LEU A 41 -12.47 37.13 27.45
N GLY A 42 -12.73 36.15 26.60
CA GLY A 42 -13.84 36.19 25.65
C GLY A 42 -15.09 35.56 26.25
N SER A 43 -16.23 36.23 26.09
CA SER A 43 -17.56 35.64 26.29
C SER A 43 -18.03 35.07 24.94
N GLY A 44 -17.85 33.76 24.75
CA GLY A 44 -18.29 33.05 23.55
C GLY A 44 -18.05 31.56 23.74
N PRO A 45 -18.85 30.68 23.11
CA PRO A 45 -18.61 29.25 23.16
C PRO A 45 -17.19 28.97 22.67
N LEU A 46 -16.50 28.06 23.34
CA LEU A 46 -15.22 27.54 22.82
C LEU A 46 -15.45 27.08 21.38
N PRO A 47 -14.48 27.30 20.47
CA PRO A 47 -14.54 26.62 19.18
C PRO A 47 -14.67 25.13 19.48
N THR A 48 -15.81 24.57 19.09
CA THR A 48 -15.96 23.12 19.08
C THR A 48 -14.79 22.58 18.25
N PRO A 49 -14.07 21.54 18.72
CA PRO A 49 -13.18 20.81 17.82
C PRO A 49 -13.95 20.56 16.54
N ASP A 50 -13.34 20.81 15.37
CA ASP A 50 -14.03 20.57 14.10
C ASP A 50 -14.73 19.21 14.21
N PRO A 51 -16.05 19.13 13.99
CA PRO A 51 -16.76 17.88 14.20
C PRO A 51 -16.09 16.80 13.35
N HIS A 52 -15.96 15.60 13.90
CA HIS A 52 -15.56 14.46 13.09
C HIS A 52 -16.54 14.31 11.92
N PRO A 53 -16.10 13.80 10.76
CA PRO A 53 -17.02 13.48 9.67
C PRO A 53 -18.19 12.61 10.18
N PRO A 54 -19.42 12.76 9.67
CA PRO A 54 -20.59 12.03 10.18
C PRO A 54 -20.37 10.51 10.23
N GLU A 55 -19.69 9.96 9.22
CA GLU A 55 -19.35 8.54 9.14
C GLU A 55 -18.41 8.07 10.27
N VAL A 56 -17.53 8.96 10.73
CA VAL A 56 -16.63 8.69 11.87
C VAL A 56 -17.41 8.72 13.17
N VAL A 57 -18.34 9.67 13.33
CA VAL A 57 -19.24 9.73 14.48
C VAL A 57 -20.10 8.47 14.56
N GLU A 58 -20.59 7.98 13.42
CA GLU A 58 -21.35 6.73 13.37
C GLU A 58 -20.47 5.53 13.75
N ALA A 59 -19.27 5.41 13.19
CA ALA A 59 -18.35 4.31 13.47
C ALA A 59 -17.99 4.24 14.97
N LEU A 60 -17.81 5.39 15.64
CA LEU A 60 -17.49 5.48 17.07
C LEU A 60 -18.58 4.92 18.00
N LYS A 61 -19.80 4.66 17.51
CA LYS A 61 -20.84 3.96 18.30
C LYS A 61 -20.50 2.49 18.55
N SER A 62 -19.67 1.89 17.69
CA SER A 62 -19.17 0.53 17.86
C SER A 62 -17.86 0.54 18.67
N ARG A 63 -17.73 -0.38 19.64
CA ARG A 63 -16.51 -0.49 20.45
C ARG A 63 -15.30 -0.96 19.63
N ASP A 64 -15.52 -1.77 18.59
CA ASP A 64 -14.45 -2.40 17.80
C ASP A 64 -13.91 -1.52 16.66
N SER A 65 -14.47 -0.30 16.49
CA SER A 65 -14.07 0.64 15.44
C SER A 65 -12.85 1.48 15.84
N SER A 66 -12.42 1.46 17.10
CA SER A 66 -11.26 2.21 17.54
C SER A 66 -10.00 1.35 17.49
N LEU A 67 -8.91 1.92 16.98
CA LEU A 67 -7.59 1.30 16.95
C LEU A 67 -6.53 2.35 17.27
N GLY A 68 -6.22 2.49 18.56
CA GLY A 68 -5.38 3.59 19.05
C GLY A 68 -6.00 4.94 18.68
N ARG A 69 -5.26 5.77 17.90
CA ARG A 69 -5.75 7.08 17.43
C ARG A 69 -6.61 7.02 16.17
N PHE A 70 -6.81 5.83 15.59
CA PHE A 70 -7.52 5.67 14.33
C PHE A 70 -8.94 5.17 14.56
N VAL A 71 -9.91 5.73 13.84
CA VAL A 71 -11.28 5.21 13.77
C VAL A 71 -11.43 4.45 12.46
N LEU A 72 -11.73 3.16 12.54
CA LEU A 72 -12.01 2.26 11.43
C LEU A 72 -13.47 2.45 11.00
N VAL A 73 -13.69 2.97 9.81
CA VAL A 73 -15.04 3.34 9.33
C VAL A 73 -15.67 2.20 8.54
N ASN A 74 -15.02 1.78 7.45
CA ASN A 74 -15.51 0.67 6.62
C ASN A 74 -14.35 -0.11 5.99
N ILE A 75 -14.58 -1.39 5.71
CA ILE A 75 -13.60 -2.23 5.03
C ILE A 75 -13.56 -1.83 3.55
N ILE A 76 -12.36 -1.59 3.03
CA ILE A 76 -12.09 -1.27 1.61
C ILE A 76 -11.32 -2.37 0.90
N GLY A 77 -10.74 -3.32 1.64
CA GLY A 77 -10.06 -4.47 1.07
C GLY A 77 -9.96 -5.61 2.07
N ASN A 78 -9.99 -6.85 1.57
CA ASN A 78 -9.74 -8.06 2.35
C ASN A 78 -8.64 -8.84 1.63
N GLY A 79 -7.51 -9.06 2.30
CA GLY A 79 -6.41 -9.86 1.79
C GLY A 79 -6.09 -11.02 2.71
N ALA A 80 -5.24 -11.94 2.25
CA ALA A 80 -4.79 -13.10 3.04
C ALA A 80 -4.14 -12.69 4.38
N MET A 81 -3.52 -11.51 4.43
CA MET A 81 -2.76 -11.02 5.58
C MET A 81 -3.58 -10.13 6.53
N GLY A 82 -4.80 -9.76 6.16
CA GLY A 82 -5.63 -8.90 6.99
C GLY A 82 -6.69 -8.10 6.25
N LYS A 83 -7.34 -7.22 6.98
CA LYS A 83 -8.39 -6.33 6.47
C LYS A 83 -7.87 -4.91 6.33
N VAL A 84 -8.12 -4.29 5.19
CA VAL A 84 -7.82 -2.88 4.94
C VAL A 84 -9.09 -2.08 5.18
N TRP A 85 -9.01 -1.13 6.09
CA TRP A 85 -10.09 -0.23 6.46
C TRP A 85 -9.82 1.16 5.89
N ARG A 86 -10.88 1.83 5.42
CA ARG A 86 -10.88 3.29 5.41
C ARG A 86 -10.96 3.75 6.85
N GLY A 87 -9.97 4.53 7.27
CA GLY A 87 -9.84 5.00 8.64
C GLY A 87 -9.67 6.51 8.72
N TRP A 88 -10.00 7.06 9.88
CA TRP A 88 -9.80 8.46 10.21
C TRP A 88 -8.70 8.60 11.25
N ASP A 89 -7.62 9.33 10.93
CA ASP A 89 -6.62 9.73 11.92
C ASP A 89 -7.19 10.88 12.76
N THR A 90 -7.54 10.59 14.02
CA THR A 90 -8.16 11.59 14.90
C THR A 90 -7.20 12.72 15.30
N LEU A 91 -5.88 12.47 15.27
CA LEU A 91 -4.85 13.44 15.62
C LEU A 91 -4.54 14.36 14.44
N LEU A 92 -4.32 13.77 13.26
CA LEU A 92 -3.97 14.52 12.03
C LEU A 92 -5.19 14.96 11.22
N ARG A 93 -6.40 14.56 11.63
CA ARG A 93 -7.67 14.96 11.03
C ARG A 93 -7.73 14.69 9.51
N ARG A 94 -7.33 13.47 9.11
CA ARG A 94 -7.29 13.05 7.70
C ARG A 94 -7.75 11.62 7.51
N TRP A 95 -8.25 11.32 6.30
CA TRP A 95 -8.54 9.98 5.85
C TRP A 95 -7.25 9.20 5.54
N VAL A 96 -7.23 7.92 5.91
CA VAL A 96 -6.11 7.00 5.73
C VAL A 96 -6.62 5.60 5.40
N ALA A 97 -5.77 4.76 4.82
CA ALA A 97 -6.01 3.32 4.75
C ALA A 97 -5.29 2.64 5.93
N VAL A 98 -6.01 1.81 6.69
CA VAL A 98 -5.49 1.10 7.86
C VAL A 98 -5.57 -0.40 7.60
N LYS A 99 -4.43 -1.03 7.31
CA LYS A 99 -4.32 -2.47 7.15
C LYS A 99 -4.12 -3.11 8.51
N VAL A 100 -5.17 -3.74 9.03
CA VAL A 100 -5.15 -4.46 10.30
C VAL A 100 -4.83 -5.93 10.02
N MET A 101 -3.73 -6.39 10.61
CA MET A 101 -3.26 -7.76 10.43
C MET A 101 -4.08 -8.75 11.26
N THR A 102 -4.34 -9.93 10.72
CA THR A 102 -5.26 -10.94 11.33
C THR A 102 -4.55 -12.12 11.97
N PHE A 103 -3.22 -12.09 12.11
CA PHE A 103 -2.48 -13.23 12.65
C PHE A 103 -2.72 -13.35 14.17
N LYS A 104 -3.22 -14.52 14.61
CA LYS A 104 -3.50 -14.83 16.02
C LYS A 104 -2.24 -15.20 16.82
N THR A 105 -1.18 -15.63 16.14
CA THR A 105 0.09 -16.05 16.71
C THR A 105 1.21 -15.67 15.76
N VAL A 106 1.98 -14.64 16.11
CA VAL A 106 3.16 -14.22 15.35
C VAL A 106 4.36 -14.47 16.25
N SER A 107 5.38 -15.16 15.74
CA SER A 107 6.62 -15.31 16.51
C SER A 107 7.27 -13.94 16.71
N MET A 108 8.07 -13.79 17.77
CA MET A 108 8.83 -12.54 17.99
C MET A 108 9.76 -12.23 16.80
N GLU A 109 10.22 -13.26 16.08
CA GLU A 109 11.06 -13.11 14.90
C GLU A 109 10.27 -12.53 13.71
N ASP A 110 9.07 -13.03 13.46
CA ASP A 110 8.19 -12.54 12.39
C ASP A 110 7.75 -11.10 12.66
N LEU A 111 7.47 -10.74 13.92
CA LEU A 111 7.20 -9.34 14.31
C LEU A 111 8.41 -8.43 14.10
N ALA A 112 9.60 -8.89 14.46
CA ALA A 112 10.83 -8.11 14.25
C ALA A 112 11.11 -7.89 12.76
N ARG A 113 10.86 -8.91 11.93
CA ARG A 113 10.97 -8.83 10.46
C ARG A 113 9.96 -7.85 9.90
N PHE A 114 8.70 -7.98 10.33
CA PHE A 114 7.60 -7.09 9.94
C PHE A 114 7.90 -5.63 10.24
N ARG A 115 8.37 -5.34 11.45
CA ARG A 115 8.78 -3.98 11.83
C ARG A 115 9.95 -3.46 11.00
N ARG A 116 10.92 -4.30 10.62
CA ARG A 116 12.03 -3.90 9.74
C ARG A 116 11.55 -3.56 8.34
N GLU A 117 10.72 -4.40 7.75
CA GLU A 117 10.21 -4.19 6.38
C GLU A 117 9.27 -2.99 6.29
N ALA A 118 8.40 -2.81 7.28
CA ALA A 118 7.55 -1.63 7.38
C ALA A 118 8.37 -0.33 7.53
N LYS A 119 9.50 -0.34 8.26
CA LYS A 119 10.41 0.81 8.34
C LYS A 119 11.04 1.15 6.98
N VAL A 120 11.44 0.14 6.21
CA VAL A 120 11.97 0.33 4.86
C VAL A 120 10.90 0.92 3.95
N ALA A 121 9.65 0.42 4.01
CA ALA A 121 8.53 0.97 3.26
C ALA A 121 8.19 2.42 3.67
N ALA A 122 8.27 2.76 4.96
CA ALA A 122 8.03 4.11 5.46
C ALA A 122 9.09 5.14 5.03
N GLN A 123 10.28 4.70 4.61
CA GLN A 123 11.33 5.56 4.07
C GLN A 123 11.22 5.75 2.54
N MET A 124 10.24 5.12 1.90
CA MET A 124 10.05 5.26 0.46
C MET A 124 9.18 6.46 0.13
N GLU A 125 9.80 7.49 -0.43
CA GLU A 125 9.12 8.65 -0.99
C GLU A 125 9.26 8.64 -2.51
N HIS A 126 8.21 8.22 -3.21
CA HIS A 126 8.16 8.18 -4.67
C HIS A 126 6.72 8.39 -5.14
N PRO A 127 6.46 9.14 -6.24
CA PRO A 127 5.11 9.40 -6.73
C PRO A 127 4.31 8.12 -7.05
N ASN A 128 4.99 7.04 -7.43
CA ASN A 128 4.38 5.74 -7.75
C ASN A 128 4.44 4.67 -6.66
N ILE A 129 4.76 5.04 -5.42
CA ILE A 129 4.70 4.14 -4.26
C ILE A 129 3.72 4.74 -3.26
N ALA A 130 2.78 3.92 -2.75
CA ALA A 130 1.86 4.38 -1.71
C ALA A 130 2.62 4.72 -0.42
N PRO A 131 2.57 5.98 0.07
CA PRO A 131 3.25 6.35 1.30
C PRO A 131 2.71 5.58 2.51
N VAL A 132 3.63 5.05 3.32
CA VAL A 132 3.33 4.50 4.64
C VAL A 132 3.50 5.61 5.67
N TYR A 133 2.43 5.90 6.41
CA TYR A 133 2.39 6.99 7.39
C TYR A 133 2.70 6.54 8.80
N ASP A 134 2.29 5.33 9.18
CA ASP A 134 2.47 4.84 10.54
C ASP A 134 2.48 3.31 10.60
N LEU A 135 3.07 2.79 11.66
CA LEU A 135 3.09 1.37 12.02
C LEU A 135 2.89 1.28 13.52
N GLY A 136 1.90 0.51 13.94
CA GLY A 136 1.60 0.41 15.36
C GLY A 136 1.00 -0.92 15.78
N GLU A 137 0.74 -0.95 17.08
CA GLU A 137 0.06 -2.03 17.77
C GLU A 137 -0.91 -1.39 18.75
N SER A 138 -2.14 -1.86 18.77
CA SER A 138 -3.15 -1.44 19.74
C SER A 138 -4.01 -2.64 20.08
N GLU A 139 -4.22 -2.91 21.37
CA GLU A 139 -5.06 -4.02 21.84
C GLU A 139 -4.64 -5.38 21.25
N GLY A 140 -3.33 -5.61 21.10
CA GLY A 140 -2.77 -6.82 20.50
C GLY A 140 -2.98 -6.96 18.98
N ARG A 141 -3.50 -5.92 18.31
CA ARG A 141 -3.68 -5.86 16.86
C ARG A 141 -2.60 -5.01 16.23
N HIS A 142 -1.78 -5.62 15.36
CA HIS A 142 -0.82 -4.90 14.54
C HIS A 142 -1.49 -4.26 13.34
N TYR A 143 -1.04 -3.05 12.99
CA TYR A 143 -1.58 -2.33 11.85
C TYR A 143 -0.53 -1.48 11.14
N ILE A 144 -0.79 -1.24 9.85
CA ILE A 144 -0.05 -0.29 9.02
C ILE A 144 -1.03 0.77 8.54
N VAL A 145 -0.63 2.03 8.67
CA VAL A 145 -1.37 3.17 8.15
C VAL A 145 -0.66 3.68 6.92
N MET A 146 -1.40 3.82 5.83
CA MET A 146 -0.89 4.27 4.54
C MET A 146 -1.84 5.28 3.91
N LYS A 147 -1.39 5.90 2.81
CA LYS A 147 -2.23 6.80 2.01
C LYS A 147 -3.52 6.08 1.59
N LEU A 148 -4.66 6.72 1.84
CA LEU A 148 -5.91 6.31 1.23
C LEU A 148 -5.88 6.72 -0.25
N ILE A 149 -5.85 5.74 -1.15
CA ILE A 149 -5.91 5.99 -2.58
C ILE A 149 -7.38 5.96 -3.01
N GLU A 150 -7.89 7.10 -3.45
CA GLU A 150 -9.23 7.21 -4.03
C GLU A 150 -9.17 6.77 -5.49
N GLY A 151 -9.58 5.54 -5.77
CA GLY A 151 -9.49 4.96 -7.10
C GLY A 151 -9.74 3.47 -7.12
N MET A 152 -9.20 2.80 -8.13
CA MET A 152 -9.40 1.37 -8.36
C MET A 152 -8.06 0.65 -8.52
N THR A 153 -8.01 -0.63 -8.15
CA THR A 153 -6.91 -1.51 -8.51
C THR A 153 -6.90 -1.74 -10.03
N LEU A 154 -5.74 -2.07 -10.62
CA LEU A 154 -5.62 -2.20 -12.08
C LEU A 154 -6.49 -3.33 -12.66
N ASP A 155 -6.76 -4.40 -11.90
CA ASP A 155 -7.72 -5.44 -12.32
C ASP A 155 -9.12 -4.85 -12.47
N ARG A 156 -9.56 -4.04 -11.50
CA ARG A 156 -10.86 -3.38 -11.57
C ARG A 156 -10.89 -2.30 -12.64
N ALA A 157 -9.78 -1.61 -12.89
CA ALA A 157 -9.72 -0.59 -13.93
C ALA A 157 -9.78 -1.19 -15.35
N PHE A 158 -9.16 -2.35 -15.56
CA PHE A 158 -8.87 -2.84 -16.92
C PHE A 158 -9.46 -4.21 -17.29
N PHE A 159 -9.94 -5.02 -16.34
CA PHE A 159 -10.65 -6.28 -16.64
C PHE A 159 -12.18 -6.11 -16.77
N GLN A 160 -12.62 -4.95 -17.23
CA GLN A 160 -14.05 -4.66 -17.36
C GLN A 160 -14.69 -5.52 -18.47
N PRO A 161 -15.79 -6.24 -18.19
CA PRO A 161 -16.51 -7.02 -19.19
C PRO A 161 -17.00 -6.15 -20.34
N GLY A 162 -16.76 -6.57 -21.59
CA GLY A 162 -17.33 -5.95 -22.78
C GLY A 162 -16.56 -4.76 -23.37
N ALA A 163 -15.51 -4.27 -22.70
CA ALA A 163 -14.64 -3.22 -23.23
C ALA A 163 -13.18 -3.44 -22.81
N PRO A 164 -12.30 -3.97 -23.69
CA PRO A 164 -10.89 -4.06 -23.38
C PRO A 164 -10.31 -2.65 -23.18
N ALA A 165 -9.49 -2.48 -22.14
CA ALA A 165 -8.82 -1.22 -21.88
C ALA A 165 -7.95 -0.77 -23.05
N ASP A 166 -7.79 0.55 -23.24
CA ASP A 166 -6.84 1.08 -24.20
C ASP A 166 -5.44 0.57 -23.84
N PRO A 167 -4.75 -0.16 -24.75
CA PRO A 167 -3.41 -0.66 -24.49
C PRO A 167 -2.42 0.43 -24.07
N ARG A 168 -2.60 1.67 -24.53
CA ARG A 168 -1.75 2.80 -24.15
C ARG A 168 -1.88 3.14 -22.68
N ASP A 169 -3.11 3.15 -22.16
CA ASP A 169 -3.37 3.41 -20.73
C ASP A 169 -2.81 2.28 -19.86
N VAL A 170 -2.95 1.02 -20.31
CA VAL A 170 -2.38 -0.15 -19.62
C VAL A 170 -0.86 -0.08 -19.56
N VAL A 171 -0.20 0.19 -20.69
CA VAL A 171 1.26 0.30 -20.77
C VAL A 171 1.76 1.48 -19.94
N ALA A 172 1.09 2.63 -20.00
CA ALA A 172 1.43 3.79 -19.19
C ALA A 172 1.35 3.46 -17.69
N ALA A 173 0.28 2.79 -17.25
CA ALA A 173 0.10 2.43 -15.86
C ALA A 173 1.18 1.46 -15.35
N VAL A 174 1.50 0.42 -16.13
CA VAL A 174 2.55 -0.55 -15.75
C VAL A 174 3.94 0.08 -15.80
N ARG A 175 4.21 0.99 -16.74
CA ARG A 175 5.46 1.76 -16.77
C ARG A 175 5.64 2.59 -15.50
N ASP A 176 4.59 3.27 -15.05
CA ASP A 176 4.64 4.09 -13.83
C ASP A 176 4.79 3.21 -12.57
N ALA A 177 4.14 2.04 -12.53
CA ALA A 177 4.41 1.05 -11.50
C ALA A 177 5.89 0.59 -11.53
N ALA A 178 6.44 0.32 -12.71
CA ALA A 178 7.84 -0.09 -12.88
C ALA A 178 8.84 0.98 -12.42
N ARG A 179 8.51 2.28 -12.56
CA ARG A 179 9.31 3.38 -12.01
C ARG A 179 9.35 3.33 -10.48
N GLY A 180 8.20 3.14 -9.83
CA GLY A 180 8.13 2.92 -8.38
C GLY A 180 8.91 1.69 -7.93
N VAL A 181 8.77 0.58 -8.64
CA VAL A 181 9.53 -0.66 -8.37
C VAL A 181 11.03 -0.46 -8.52
N GLY A 182 11.49 0.23 -9.57
CA GLY A 182 12.90 0.57 -9.75
C GLY A 182 13.45 1.43 -8.59
N PHE A 183 12.68 2.40 -8.10
CA PHE A 183 13.05 3.21 -6.95
C PHE A 183 13.25 2.36 -5.67
N ALA A 184 12.36 1.38 -5.44
CA ALA A 184 12.46 0.45 -4.32
C ALA A 184 13.64 -0.52 -4.47
N HIS A 185 13.87 -1.03 -5.67
CA HIS A 185 15.01 -1.90 -6.00
C HIS A 185 16.36 -1.23 -5.71
N ALA A 186 16.50 0.06 -6.03
CA ALA A 186 17.69 0.84 -5.69
C ALA A 186 17.95 0.96 -4.18
N ARG A 187 16.97 0.61 -3.34
CA ARG A 187 17.04 0.58 -1.87
C ARG A 187 17.03 -0.85 -1.31
N ASN A 188 17.34 -1.85 -2.14
CA ASN A 188 17.36 -3.27 -1.78
C ASN A 188 16.01 -3.80 -1.27
N ALA A 189 14.90 -3.19 -1.67
CA ALA A 189 13.56 -3.65 -1.33
C ALA A 189 12.93 -4.37 -2.53
N ILE A 190 12.46 -5.61 -2.30
CA ILE A 190 11.80 -6.45 -3.32
C ILE A 190 10.33 -6.59 -2.92
N HIS A 191 9.41 -6.43 -3.87
CA HIS A 191 7.97 -6.46 -3.62
C HIS A 191 7.42 -7.89 -3.42
N ARG A 192 7.79 -8.84 -4.30
CA ARG A 192 7.48 -10.29 -4.24
C ARG A 192 6.05 -10.73 -4.54
N ASP A 193 5.09 -9.83 -4.53
CA ASP A 193 3.69 -10.12 -4.92
C ASP A 193 3.13 -9.07 -5.88
N LEU A 194 3.88 -8.65 -6.89
CA LEU A 194 3.36 -7.68 -7.89
C LEU A 194 2.29 -8.35 -8.75
N LYS A 195 1.13 -7.71 -8.80
CA LYS A 195 -0.05 -8.15 -9.53
C LYS A 195 -1.04 -6.98 -9.67
N PRO A 196 -2.02 -7.04 -10.58
CA PRO A 196 -3.00 -5.97 -10.76
C PRO A 196 -3.69 -5.48 -9.48
N THR A 197 -4.00 -6.38 -8.54
CA THR A 197 -4.68 -6.02 -7.27
C THR A 197 -3.80 -5.29 -6.26
N ASN A 198 -2.48 -5.27 -6.45
CA ASN A 198 -1.52 -4.54 -5.60
C ASN A 198 -1.04 -3.22 -6.24
N ILE A 199 -1.64 -2.83 -7.37
CA ILE A 199 -1.34 -1.58 -8.05
C ILE A 199 -2.66 -0.82 -8.20
N MET A 200 -2.71 0.41 -7.70
CA MET A 200 -3.90 1.26 -7.75
C MET A 200 -3.71 2.41 -8.72
N LEU A 201 -4.78 2.77 -9.41
CA LEU A 201 -4.91 3.98 -10.22
C LEU A 201 -5.90 4.91 -9.51
N ASP A 202 -5.44 6.10 -9.12
CA ASP A 202 -6.31 7.10 -8.50
C ASP A 202 -7.18 7.85 -9.54
N THR A 203 -8.12 8.66 -9.04
CA THR A 203 -9.01 9.48 -9.89
C THR A 203 -8.27 10.51 -10.74
N GLY A 204 -7.04 10.87 -10.37
CA GLY A 204 -6.13 11.72 -11.14
C GLY A 204 -5.25 10.95 -12.14
N LYS A 205 -5.50 9.65 -12.33
CA LYS A 205 -4.70 8.73 -13.15
C LYS A 205 -3.25 8.54 -12.66
N ILE A 206 -2.99 8.79 -11.38
CA ILE A 206 -1.69 8.50 -10.77
C ILE A 206 -1.67 7.04 -10.29
N VAL A 207 -0.62 6.32 -10.67
CA VAL A 207 -0.41 4.93 -10.26
C VAL A 207 0.33 4.86 -8.93
N TYR A 208 -0.14 4.01 -8.02
CA TYR A 208 0.51 3.68 -6.76
C TYR A 208 0.69 2.18 -6.64
N VAL A 209 1.93 1.75 -6.40
CA VAL A 209 2.22 0.39 -5.95
C VAL A 209 2.02 0.32 -4.44
N MET A 210 1.20 -0.63 -4.00
CA MET A 210 0.82 -0.87 -2.61
C MET A 210 1.72 -1.93 -1.97
N ASP A 211 1.70 -2.05 -0.64
CA ASP A 211 2.22 -3.23 0.08
C ASP A 211 3.71 -3.61 -0.12
N PHE A 212 4.57 -2.65 -0.49
CA PHE A 212 6.00 -2.88 -0.68
C PHE A 212 6.66 -3.57 0.51
N GLY A 213 7.32 -4.69 0.24
CA GLY A 213 8.16 -5.37 1.20
C GLY A 213 7.39 -6.09 2.31
N LEU A 214 6.07 -5.91 2.48
CA LEU A 214 5.32 -6.52 3.59
C LEU A 214 5.11 -8.05 3.44
N ALA A 215 5.31 -8.57 2.23
CA ALA A 215 5.09 -9.98 1.91
C ALA A 215 6.18 -10.92 2.47
N LYS A 216 7.43 -10.47 2.61
CA LYS A 216 8.55 -11.31 3.11
C LYS A 216 8.43 -11.60 4.61
N SER A 217 7.85 -10.70 5.38
CA SER A 217 7.76 -10.81 6.83
C SER A 217 6.79 -11.84 7.37
N MET A 218 5.70 -12.13 6.64
CA MET A 218 4.58 -12.89 7.21
C MET A 218 4.26 -14.18 6.46
N HIS A 219 4.96 -14.43 5.35
CA HIS A 219 4.81 -15.67 4.62
C HIS A 219 5.57 -16.84 5.25
N SER A 220 6.25 -16.72 6.39
CA SER A 220 6.47 -17.89 7.26
C SER A 220 5.16 -18.64 7.58
N VAL A 221 3.99 -18.05 7.28
CA VAL A 221 2.63 -18.61 7.40
C VAL A 221 1.96 -18.86 6.02
N GLY A 222 2.71 -18.96 4.93
CA GLY A 222 2.19 -19.40 3.63
C GLY A 222 1.82 -20.89 3.60
N ILE A 223 0.78 -21.22 2.83
CA ILE A 223 0.13 -22.54 2.73
C ILE A 223 1.16 -23.69 2.72
N THR A 224 1.29 -24.39 3.85
CA THR A 224 1.87 -25.73 3.88
C THR A 224 0.86 -26.68 3.26
N VAL A 225 0.97 -26.94 1.96
CA VAL A 225 0.34 -28.12 1.39
C VAL A 225 1.10 -29.31 1.96
N ALA A 226 0.54 -30.00 2.95
CA ALA A 226 0.95 -31.30 3.49
C ALA A 226 2.42 -31.70 3.20
N GLY A 227 3.39 -31.02 3.83
CA GLY A 227 4.82 -31.36 3.72
C GLY A 227 5.63 -30.68 2.60
N ALA A 228 5.06 -29.75 1.82
CA ALA A 228 5.76 -29.01 0.76
C ALA A 228 6.18 -27.58 1.16
N ARG A 229 7.30 -27.13 0.59
CA ARG A 229 7.95 -25.81 0.76
C ARG A 229 6.98 -24.64 0.58
N LEU A 230 7.27 -23.57 1.31
CA LEU A 230 6.58 -22.29 1.33
C LEU A 230 6.46 -21.66 -0.08
N ILE A 231 5.24 -21.44 -0.56
CA ILE A 231 4.95 -20.73 -1.82
C ILE A 231 4.72 -19.25 -1.52
N LEU A 232 5.46 -18.35 -2.19
CA LEU A 232 5.41 -16.89 -1.98
C LEU A 232 4.69 -16.17 -3.13
N GLY A 233 3.57 -15.48 -2.86
CA GLY A 233 2.86 -14.62 -3.83
C GLY A 233 1.58 -15.23 -4.43
N THR A 234 1.16 -14.73 -5.60
CA THR A 234 -0.01 -15.24 -6.36
C THR A 234 0.44 -16.03 -7.60
N PRO A 235 0.17 -17.35 -7.70
CA PRO A 235 0.82 -18.25 -8.66
C PRO A 235 0.87 -17.76 -10.12
N GLY A 236 -0.21 -17.14 -10.61
CA GLY A 236 -0.29 -16.62 -11.99
C GLY A 236 0.65 -15.46 -12.33
N TYR A 237 1.28 -14.84 -11.33
CA TYR A 237 2.20 -13.71 -11.49
C TYR A 237 3.60 -14.00 -10.93
N MET A 238 3.82 -15.18 -10.35
CA MET A 238 5.11 -15.54 -9.75
C MET A 238 6.16 -15.84 -10.82
N ALA A 239 7.38 -15.39 -10.56
CA ALA A 239 8.55 -15.80 -11.33
C ALA A 239 8.83 -17.32 -11.15
N PRO A 240 9.35 -18.01 -12.17
CA PRO A 240 9.66 -19.45 -12.11
C PRO A 240 10.55 -19.83 -10.91
N GLU A 241 11.52 -19.00 -10.53
CA GLU A 241 12.37 -19.25 -9.37
C GLU A 241 11.61 -19.18 -8.04
N ALA A 242 10.58 -18.34 -7.92
CA ALA A 242 9.71 -18.27 -6.75
C ALA A 242 8.83 -19.53 -6.62
N ALA A 243 8.52 -20.18 -7.75
CA ALA A 243 7.77 -21.45 -7.80
C ALA A 243 8.55 -22.64 -7.22
N THR A 244 9.89 -22.58 -7.21
CA THR A 244 10.74 -23.67 -6.70
C THR A 244 10.76 -23.78 -5.16
N GLY A 245 10.16 -22.81 -4.46
CA GLY A 245 10.16 -22.73 -3.00
C GLY A 245 11.52 -22.41 -2.39
N MET A 246 12.53 -22.08 -3.21
CA MET A 246 13.84 -21.63 -2.75
C MET A 246 13.82 -20.11 -2.59
N VAL A 247 13.35 -19.63 -1.42
CA VAL A 247 13.19 -18.20 -1.12
C VAL A 247 14.45 -17.38 -1.36
N GLU A 248 15.64 -17.99 -1.17
CA GLU A 248 16.94 -17.35 -1.40
C GLU A 248 17.22 -17.01 -2.87
N THR A 249 16.50 -17.64 -3.80
CA THR A 249 16.67 -17.38 -5.24
C THR A 249 15.83 -16.20 -5.74
N VAL A 250 14.91 -15.67 -4.93
CA VAL A 250 14.06 -14.52 -5.29
C VAL A 250 14.82 -13.21 -5.09
N ASP A 251 14.95 -12.41 -6.16
CA ASP A 251 15.53 -11.06 -6.09
C ASP A 251 14.73 -10.03 -6.91
N ILE A 252 15.30 -8.84 -7.15
CA ILE A 252 14.68 -7.75 -7.91
C ILE A 252 14.18 -8.19 -9.31
N ARG A 253 14.81 -9.20 -9.93
CA ARG A 253 14.44 -9.74 -11.25
C ARG A 253 13.18 -10.60 -11.19
N SER A 254 12.77 -11.05 -10.01
CA SER A 254 11.48 -11.72 -9.80
C SER A 254 10.33 -10.71 -9.91
N ASP A 255 10.50 -9.49 -9.39
CA ASP A 255 9.52 -8.42 -9.55
C ASP A 255 9.37 -7.99 -11.03
N VAL A 256 10.47 -7.99 -11.80
CA VAL A 256 10.43 -7.73 -13.25
C VAL A 256 9.54 -8.73 -13.98
N PHE A 257 9.68 -10.02 -13.65
CA PHE A 257 8.79 -11.06 -14.18
C PHE A 257 7.34 -10.77 -13.82
N SER A 258 7.06 -10.47 -12.54
CA SER A 258 5.70 -10.20 -12.07
C SER A 258 5.07 -8.97 -12.72
N LEU A 259 5.84 -7.92 -13.02
CA LEU A 259 5.39 -6.79 -13.83
C LEU A 259 5.09 -7.19 -15.27
N GLY A 260 5.92 -8.03 -15.89
CA GLY A 260 5.66 -8.58 -17.22
C GLY A 260 4.39 -9.43 -17.26
N ALA A 261 4.19 -10.31 -16.28
CA ALA A 261 2.97 -11.10 -16.13
C ALA A 261 1.74 -10.22 -15.88
N THR A 262 1.89 -9.14 -15.09
CA THR A 262 0.85 -8.13 -14.89
C THR A 262 0.48 -7.44 -16.20
N LEU A 263 1.46 -6.97 -16.97
CA LEU A 263 1.23 -6.32 -18.26
C LEU A 263 0.54 -7.27 -19.25
N TYR A 264 1.03 -8.51 -19.37
CA TYR A 264 0.42 -9.52 -20.22
C TYR A 264 -1.05 -9.76 -19.86
N ALA A 265 -1.33 -9.91 -18.57
CA ALA A 265 -2.69 -10.13 -18.09
C ALA A 265 -3.59 -8.95 -18.44
N LEU A 266 -3.18 -7.72 -18.11
CA LEU A 266 -3.96 -6.50 -18.37
C LEU A 266 -4.24 -6.27 -19.87
N LEU A 267 -3.32 -6.64 -20.76
CA LEU A 267 -3.50 -6.47 -22.21
C LEU A 267 -4.41 -7.53 -22.83
N THR A 268 -4.39 -8.76 -22.30
CA THR A 268 -5.05 -9.93 -22.92
C THR A 268 -6.32 -10.38 -22.19
N GLY A 269 -6.49 -9.95 -20.93
CA GLY A 269 -7.48 -10.51 -20.01
C GLY A 269 -7.16 -11.94 -19.56
N ARG A 270 -5.95 -12.47 -19.82
CA ARG A 270 -5.56 -13.84 -19.52
C ARG A 270 -4.22 -13.92 -18.80
N LEU A 271 -4.08 -14.85 -17.87
CA LEU A 271 -2.77 -15.16 -17.28
C LEU A 271 -1.84 -15.78 -18.34
N ILE A 272 -0.53 -15.63 -18.17
CA ILE A 272 0.47 -16.31 -19.01
C ILE A 272 0.31 -17.83 -18.90
N PHE A 273 0.17 -18.31 -17.66
CA PHE A 273 -0.04 -19.71 -17.32
C PHE A 273 -1.35 -19.87 -16.56
N SER A 274 -2.15 -20.85 -16.94
CA SER A 274 -3.39 -21.22 -16.27
C SER A 274 -3.36 -22.69 -15.87
N GLY A 275 -4.14 -23.05 -14.86
CA GLY A 275 -4.24 -24.42 -14.34
C GLY A 275 -5.44 -24.56 -13.42
N THR A 276 -5.87 -25.79 -13.17
CA THR A 276 -7.00 -26.07 -12.27
C THR A 276 -6.59 -25.98 -10.80
N ALA A 277 -5.31 -26.20 -10.49
CA ALA A 277 -4.71 -25.97 -9.19
C ALA A 277 -3.52 -24.98 -9.26
N PRO A 278 -3.19 -24.30 -8.14
CA PRO A 278 -2.00 -23.46 -8.01
C PRO A 278 -0.70 -24.13 -8.46
N MET A 279 -0.52 -25.42 -8.12
CA MET A 279 0.68 -26.18 -8.48
C MET A 279 0.82 -26.40 -9.98
N ASP A 280 -0.29 -26.50 -10.72
CA ASP A 280 -0.26 -26.67 -12.18
C ASP A 280 0.28 -25.41 -12.85
N ILE A 281 -0.18 -24.24 -12.40
CA ILE A 281 0.29 -22.92 -12.88
C ILE A 281 1.80 -22.80 -12.65
N LEU A 282 2.27 -23.21 -11.47
CA LEU A 282 3.69 -23.20 -11.14
C LEU A 282 4.50 -24.18 -12.02
N GLN A 283 3.98 -25.37 -12.28
CA GLN A 283 4.64 -26.33 -13.19
C GLN A 283 4.72 -25.82 -14.63
N HIS A 284 3.66 -25.21 -15.16
CA HIS A 284 3.68 -24.57 -16.46
C HIS A 284 4.72 -23.45 -16.52
N SER A 285 4.85 -22.64 -15.46
CA SER A 285 5.86 -21.57 -15.40
C SER A 285 7.31 -22.07 -15.55
N LEU A 286 7.58 -23.32 -15.17
CA LEU A 286 8.90 -23.93 -15.28
C LEU A 286 9.15 -24.51 -16.69
N LYS A 287 8.12 -25.00 -17.37
CA LYS A 287 8.25 -25.84 -18.57
C LYS A 287 7.82 -25.17 -19.86
N ASP A 288 6.75 -24.38 -19.82
CA ASP A 288 6.05 -23.95 -21.02
C ASP A 288 6.67 -22.70 -21.62
N ALA A 289 6.44 -22.51 -22.91
CA ALA A 289 6.80 -21.28 -23.61
C ALA A 289 5.81 -20.17 -23.24
N ILE A 290 6.30 -18.93 -23.22
CA ILE A 290 5.47 -17.76 -22.95
C ILE A 290 4.76 -17.37 -24.25
N PRO A 291 3.41 -17.35 -24.27
CA PRO A 291 2.67 -16.99 -25.46
C PRO A 291 2.96 -15.53 -25.86
N ARG A 292 3.00 -15.26 -27.17
CA ARG A 292 3.08 -13.90 -27.68
C ARG A 292 1.78 -13.16 -27.39
N VAL A 293 1.86 -11.93 -26.89
CA VAL A 293 0.67 -11.12 -26.59
C VAL A 293 -0.13 -10.87 -27.87
N ARG A 294 0.58 -10.69 -29.00
CA ARG A 294 -0.02 -10.45 -30.31
C ARG A 294 -0.72 -11.67 -30.92
N ALA A 295 -0.51 -12.87 -30.38
CA ALA A 295 -1.30 -14.03 -30.75
C ALA A 295 -2.76 -13.93 -30.26
N LEU A 296 -2.99 -13.20 -29.16
CA LEU A 296 -4.33 -12.93 -28.61
C LEU A 296 -4.85 -11.54 -28.97
N ARG A 297 -3.95 -10.58 -29.18
CA ARG A 297 -4.25 -9.18 -29.49
C ARG A 297 -3.42 -8.69 -30.69
N PRO A 298 -3.78 -9.08 -31.94
CA PRO A 298 -3.01 -8.73 -33.14
C PRO A 298 -2.91 -7.22 -33.40
N ASP A 299 -3.81 -6.44 -32.83
CA ASP A 299 -3.86 -4.98 -32.87
C ASP A 299 -2.72 -4.29 -32.10
N LEU A 300 -2.00 -5.03 -31.23
CA LEU A 300 -0.91 -4.48 -30.43
C LEU A 300 0.38 -4.28 -31.25
N PRO A 301 1.18 -3.25 -30.92
CA PRO A 301 2.49 -3.01 -31.53
C PRO A 301 3.46 -4.19 -31.37
N ALA A 302 4.23 -4.49 -32.42
CA ALA A 302 5.24 -5.56 -32.41
C ALA A 302 6.24 -5.49 -31.24
N PRO A 303 6.75 -4.32 -30.81
CA PRO A 303 7.70 -4.24 -29.70
C PRO A 303 7.19 -4.79 -28.36
N LEU A 304 5.87 -4.88 -28.14
CA LEU A 304 5.32 -5.43 -26.90
C LEU A 304 5.65 -6.92 -26.70
N ASP A 305 5.71 -7.71 -27.79
CA ASP A 305 6.11 -9.10 -27.70
C ASP A 305 7.55 -9.22 -27.19
N GLU A 306 8.45 -8.36 -27.64
CA GLU A 306 9.86 -8.37 -27.23
C GLU A 306 10.02 -7.92 -25.78
N VAL A 307 9.34 -6.85 -25.36
CA VAL A 307 9.36 -6.37 -23.99
C VAL A 307 8.86 -7.45 -23.03
N LEU A 308 7.72 -8.09 -23.34
CA LEU A 308 7.16 -9.16 -22.54
C LEU A 308 8.08 -10.38 -22.52
N ALA A 309 8.61 -10.81 -23.67
CA ALA A 309 9.54 -11.94 -23.74
C ALA A 309 10.79 -11.72 -22.87
N ARG A 310 11.36 -10.50 -22.88
CA ARG A 310 12.48 -10.14 -22.00
C ARG A 310 12.09 -10.12 -20.53
N ALA A 311 11.02 -9.41 -20.18
CA ALA A 311 10.59 -9.24 -18.80
C ALA A 311 10.21 -10.58 -18.14
N THR A 312 9.60 -11.47 -18.91
CA THR A 312 9.10 -12.76 -18.43
C THR A 312 10.03 -13.94 -18.73
N SER A 313 11.26 -13.69 -19.21
CA SER A 313 12.22 -14.78 -19.51
C SER A 313 12.38 -15.76 -18.34
N ARG A 314 12.39 -17.06 -18.63
CA ARG A 314 12.71 -18.08 -17.61
C ARG A 314 14.14 -17.93 -17.11
N ASP A 315 15.07 -17.59 -18.00
CA ASP A 315 16.41 -17.18 -17.58
C ASP A 315 16.34 -15.80 -16.92
N LYS A 316 16.55 -15.80 -15.61
CA LYS A 316 16.55 -14.62 -14.76
C LYS A 316 17.62 -13.61 -15.19
N ALA A 317 18.78 -14.05 -15.70
CA ALA A 317 19.84 -13.15 -16.15
C ALA A 317 19.47 -12.38 -17.43
N ALA A 318 18.61 -12.97 -18.27
CA ALA A 318 18.10 -12.32 -19.47
C ALA A 318 17.01 -11.26 -19.18
N ARG A 319 16.48 -11.21 -17.96
CA ARG A 319 15.53 -10.16 -17.54
C ARG A 319 16.28 -8.86 -17.31
N GLN A 320 16.00 -7.85 -18.12
CA GLN A 320 16.51 -6.50 -17.89
C GLN A 320 15.95 -5.99 -16.56
N HIS A 321 16.82 -5.72 -15.59
CA HIS A 321 16.42 -5.00 -14.38
C HIS A 321 16.64 -3.50 -14.61
N CYS A 322 15.71 -2.69 -14.11
CA CYS A 322 15.94 -1.27 -13.92
C CYS A 322 16.97 -1.09 -12.81
N ALA A 323 18.25 -1.38 -13.05
CA ALA A 323 19.27 -0.60 -12.38
C ALA A 323 19.10 0.81 -12.91
N ALA A 324 19.01 1.79 -12.02
CA ALA A 324 18.90 3.20 -12.38
C ALA A 324 19.87 3.51 -13.51
N ARG A 325 19.35 3.58 -14.75
CA ARG A 325 20.08 4.18 -15.85
C ARG A 325 20.29 5.62 -15.42
N HIS A 326 21.52 6.10 -15.53
CA HIS A 326 21.84 7.50 -15.35
C HIS A 326 20.81 8.38 -16.07
N PRO A 327 20.43 9.54 -15.51
CA PRO A 327 19.53 10.48 -16.17
C PRO A 327 20.20 10.91 -17.49
N GLY A 328 19.72 10.39 -18.61
CA GLY A 328 20.31 10.63 -19.94
C GLY A 328 20.19 9.49 -20.96
N ALA A 329 19.60 8.34 -20.62
CA ALA A 329 19.29 7.30 -21.61
C ALA A 329 17.80 7.33 -21.96
N ASP A 330 17.50 7.70 -23.20
CA ASP A 330 16.15 7.90 -23.75
C ASP A 330 15.17 6.77 -23.44
N ASP A 331 13.92 7.17 -23.20
CA ASP A 331 12.74 6.34 -22.97
C ASP A 331 12.43 5.47 -24.22
N ALA A 332 12.72 4.17 -24.13
CA ALA A 332 12.26 3.16 -25.09
C ALA A 332 11.78 1.90 -24.36
#